data_AF-A0A447TEU9-F1
#
_entry.id   AF-A0A447TEU9-F1
#
_cell.length_a   1.000
_cell.length_b   1.000
_cell.length_c   1.000
_cell.angle_alpha   90.00
_cell.angle_beta   90.00
_cell.angle_gamma   90.00
#
_symmetry.space_group_name_H-M   'P 1'
#
loop_
_entity.id
_entity.type
_entity.pdbx_description
1 polymer ?
#
loop_
_entity_poly.entity_id
_entity_poly.type
_entity_poly.pdbx_seq_one_letter_code
_entity_poly.pdbx_strand_id
1 'polypeptide(L)'
;MHGGTALDPNCDYNGVMNGTSSAAPSTSGSFAVVMSANPALSARDVRHILITTARQVDAANPGVTLAFKDKNGGAHSYQAIPGWQKNAAGLPFHPFYGFGLINIDKAVEKALFYNKPLPPLQKTAGKPYPPRPPFRRR
;
A
#
# COMPACT_ATOMS: atom_id res chain seq x y z
N MET A 1 -23.83 -24.60 -10.16
CA MET A 1 -22.45 -24.29 -9.73
C MET A 1 -22.56 -23.75 -8.30
N HIS A 2 -22.36 -24.50 -7.21
CA HIS A 2 -21.56 -25.70 -6.95
C HIS A 2 -22.32 -26.64 -6.01
N GLY A 3 -22.18 -27.95 -6.18
CA GLY A 3 -22.66 -28.94 -5.21
C GLY A 3 -21.66 -29.08 -4.07
N GLY A 4 -22.14 -29.46 -2.87
CA GLY A 4 -21.32 -29.62 -1.68
C GLY A 4 -20.13 -30.55 -1.91
N THR A 5 -19.01 -30.24 -1.25
CA THR A 5 -17.81 -31.11 -1.24
C THR A 5 -17.86 -32.04 -0.02
N ALA A 6 -17.02 -33.07 0.02
CA ALA A 6 -16.92 -33.93 1.21
C ALA A 6 -16.53 -33.19 2.49
N LEU A 7 -15.81 -32.05 2.38
CA LEU A 7 -15.37 -31.22 3.50
C LEU A 7 -16.33 -30.07 3.82
N ASP A 8 -17.23 -29.74 2.89
CA ASP A 8 -18.25 -28.72 3.06
C ASP A 8 -19.54 -29.18 2.36
N PRO A 9 -20.32 -30.06 3.01
CA PRO A 9 -21.54 -30.62 2.43
C PRO A 9 -22.67 -29.59 2.28
N ASN A 10 -22.64 -28.54 3.10
CA ASN A 10 -23.67 -27.50 3.15
C ASN A 10 -23.35 -26.28 2.28
N CYS A 11 -22.17 -26.23 1.66
CA CYS A 11 -21.68 -25.07 0.91
C CYS A 11 -21.52 -23.81 1.79
N ASP A 12 -21.11 -23.98 3.04
CA ASP A 12 -20.87 -22.89 3.99
C ASP A 12 -19.59 -22.10 3.68
N TYR A 13 -18.67 -22.69 2.89
CA TYR A 13 -17.36 -22.14 2.57
C TYR A 13 -17.10 -22.10 1.05
N ASN A 14 -16.20 -21.21 0.64
CA ASN A 14 -15.66 -21.22 -0.72
C ASN A 14 -14.17 -20.87 -0.71
N GLY A 15 -13.41 -21.45 -1.65
CA GLY A 15 -11.97 -21.21 -1.81
C GLY A 15 -11.61 -20.37 -3.04
N VAL A 16 -12.60 -19.71 -3.66
CA VAL A 16 -12.44 -19.00 -4.94
C VAL A 16 -12.29 -17.48 -4.77
N MET A 17 -12.53 -16.96 -3.56
CA MET A 17 -12.38 -15.54 -3.26
C MET A 17 -10.91 -15.10 -3.40
N ASN A 18 -10.63 -14.09 -4.23
CA ASN A 18 -9.28 -13.64 -4.54
C ASN A 18 -9.21 -12.12 -4.79
N GLY A 19 -8.09 -11.66 -5.36
CA GLY A 19 -7.89 -10.26 -5.79
C GLY A 19 -7.68 -9.26 -4.65
N THR A 20 -7.68 -7.98 -5.00
CA THR A 20 -7.59 -6.87 -4.02
C THR A 20 -8.76 -6.87 -3.04
N SER A 21 -9.90 -7.44 -3.45
CA SER A 21 -11.06 -7.70 -2.58
C SER A 21 -10.75 -8.66 -1.42
N SER A 22 -9.77 -9.55 -1.56
CA SER A 22 -9.29 -10.41 -0.46
C SER A 22 -8.16 -9.77 0.35
N ALA A 23 -7.38 -8.89 -0.28
CA ALA A 23 -6.37 -8.09 0.43
C ALA A 23 -6.99 -7.09 1.42
N ALA A 24 -8.16 -6.53 1.08
CA ALA A 24 -8.90 -5.60 1.95
C ALA A 24 -9.30 -6.23 3.31
N PRO A 25 -10.04 -7.34 3.40
CA PRO A 25 -10.39 -7.97 4.68
C PRO A 25 -9.15 -8.50 5.41
N SER A 26 -8.10 -8.96 4.71
CA SER A 26 -6.83 -9.32 5.33
C SER A 26 -6.20 -8.13 6.06
N THR A 27 -6.26 -6.94 5.45
CA THR A 27 -5.79 -5.69 6.07
C THR A 27 -6.69 -5.27 7.23
N SER A 28 -8.02 -5.38 7.10
CA SER A 28 -8.97 -5.07 8.17
C SER A 28 -8.74 -5.95 9.41
N GLY A 29 -8.56 -7.26 9.22
CA GLY A 29 -8.24 -8.20 10.30
C GLY A 29 -6.90 -7.86 10.97
N SER A 30 -5.87 -7.55 10.17
CA SER A 30 -4.58 -7.10 10.69
C SER A 30 -4.71 -5.83 11.54
N PHE A 31 -5.49 -4.85 11.06
CA PHE A 31 -5.74 -3.61 11.77
C PHE A 31 -6.44 -3.87 13.11
N ALA A 32 -7.44 -4.76 13.13
CA ALA A 32 -8.15 -5.15 14.33
C ALA A 32 -7.25 -5.85 15.37
N VAL A 33 -6.36 -6.74 14.92
CA VAL A 33 -5.39 -7.43 15.80
C VAL A 33 -4.39 -6.44 16.41
N VAL A 34 -3.93 -5.45 15.65
CA VAL A 34 -3.04 -4.42 16.19
C VAL A 34 -3.77 -3.54 17.20
N MET A 35 -5.03 -3.19 16.93
CA MET A 35 -5.86 -2.43 17.88
C MET A 35 -6.20 -3.21 19.14
N SER A 36 -6.42 -4.53 19.05
CA SER A 36 -6.71 -5.35 20.23
C SER A 36 -5.50 -5.48 21.14
N ALA A 37 -4.27 -5.47 20.59
CA ALA A 37 -3.04 -5.47 21.37
C ALA A 37 -2.85 -4.18 22.18
N ASN A 38 -3.34 -3.05 21.67
CA ASN A 38 -3.30 -1.77 22.38
C ASN A 38 -4.52 -0.90 22.04
N PRO A 39 -5.58 -0.95 22.88
CA PRO A 39 -6.82 -0.20 22.65
C PRO A 39 -6.68 1.33 22.70
N ALA A 40 -5.56 1.86 23.19
CA ALA A 40 -5.30 3.30 23.25
C ALA A 40 -4.81 3.88 21.91
N LEU A 41 -4.52 3.03 20.91
CA LEU A 41 -4.04 3.46 19.61
C LEU A 41 -5.13 4.16 18.80
N SER A 42 -4.79 5.32 18.21
CA SER A 42 -5.64 5.89 17.17
C SER A 42 -5.46 5.16 15.83
N ALA A 43 -6.42 5.31 14.92
CA ALA A 43 -6.30 4.76 13.57
C ALA A 43 -5.05 5.26 12.82
N ARG A 44 -4.56 6.47 13.14
CA ARG A 44 -3.32 7.02 12.56
C ARG A 44 -2.09 6.33 13.12
N ASP A 45 -2.09 5.99 14.41
CA ASP A 45 -0.98 5.28 15.05
C ASP A 45 -0.87 3.86 14.50
N VAL A 46 -2.00 3.15 14.35
CA VAL A 46 -2.03 1.82 13.72
C VAL A 46 -1.50 1.88 12.29
N ARG A 47 -1.95 2.85 11.49
CA ARG A 47 -1.42 3.05 10.13
C ARG A 47 0.10 3.28 10.16
N HIS A 48 0.60 4.10 11.08
CA HIS A 48 2.04 4.36 11.20
C HIS A 48 2.82 3.11 11.63
N ILE A 49 2.31 2.33 12.58
CA ILE A 49 2.87 1.04 12.98
C ILE A 49 2.99 0.15 11.76
N LEU A 50 1.89 -0.09 11.03
CA LEU A 50 1.88 -0.93 9.82
C LEU A 50 2.87 -0.44 8.76
N ILE A 51 2.97 0.87 8.53
CA ILE A 51 3.94 1.46 7.59
C ILE A 51 5.39 1.14 7.99
N THR A 52 5.71 1.31 9.28
CA THR A 52 7.10 1.18 9.78
C THR A 52 7.53 -0.26 10.02
N THR A 53 6.60 -1.21 10.06
CA THR A 53 6.89 -2.64 10.27
C THR A 53 6.72 -3.48 9.00
N ALA A 54 6.15 -2.91 7.94
CA ALA A 54 5.96 -3.57 6.66
C ALA A 54 7.25 -4.17 6.10
N ARG A 55 7.12 -5.32 5.43
CA ARG A 55 8.23 -6.00 4.75
C ARG A 55 8.27 -5.56 3.30
N GLN A 56 9.46 -5.14 2.85
CA GLN A 56 9.73 -4.93 1.44
C GLN A 56 9.76 -6.29 0.73
N VAL A 57 8.72 -6.56 -0.05
CA VAL A 57 8.61 -7.75 -0.90
C VAL A 57 8.99 -7.40 -2.33
N ASP A 58 9.46 -8.38 -3.10
CA ASP A 58 9.91 -8.17 -4.48
C ASP A 58 10.90 -6.99 -4.59
N ALA A 59 11.93 -7.03 -3.74
CA ALA A 59 12.88 -5.91 -3.59
C ALA A 59 13.65 -5.58 -4.88
N ALA A 60 13.78 -6.56 -5.78
CA ALA A 60 14.46 -6.41 -7.06
C ALA A 60 13.55 -5.92 -8.21
N ASN A 61 12.27 -5.62 -7.94
CA ASN A 61 11.35 -5.12 -8.97
C ASN A 61 11.90 -3.83 -9.62
N PRO A 62 12.21 -3.84 -10.93
CA PRO A 62 12.76 -2.66 -11.60
C PRO A 62 11.69 -1.60 -11.93
N GLY A 63 10.42 -1.91 -11.69
CA GLY A 63 9.29 -1.10 -12.11
C GLY A 63 8.95 -1.29 -13.59
N VAL A 64 8.32 -0.28 -14.20
CA VAL A 64 7.88 -0.28 -15.59
C VAL A 64 8.50 0.89 -16.33
N THR A 65 9.29 0.57 -17.36
CA THR A 65 9.92 1.54 -18.26
C THR A 65 9.26 1.46 -19.63
N LEU A 66 8.83 2.61 -20.15
CA LEU A 66 8.21 2.73 -21.47
C LEU A 66 9.24 3.29 -22.45
N ALA A 67 9.59 2.51 -23.47
CA ALA A 67 10.39 2.99 -24.59
C ALA A 67 9.47 3.48 -25.71
N PHE A 68 9.75 4.64 -26.27
CA PHE A 68 9.01 5.19 -27.41
C PHE A 68 9.95 5.95 -28.35
N LYS A 69 9.51 6.14 -29.60
CA LYS A 69 10.23 6.96 -30.58
C LYS A 69 9.52 8.30 -30.76
N ASP A 70 10.28 9.37 -30.88
CA ASP A 70 9.75 10.66 -31.28
C ASP A 70 9.42 10.69 -32.78
N LYS A 71 8.83 11.81 -33.23
CA LYS A 71 8.47 12.03 -34.64
C LYS A 71 9.67 11.94 -35.59
N ASN A 72 10.88 12.19 -35.11
CA ASN A 72 12.12 12.18 -35.87
C ASN A 72 12.84 10.81 -35.78
N GLY A 73 12.24 9.81 -35.13
CA GLY A 73 12.82 8.48 -34.93
C GLY A 73 13.79 8.36 -33.76
N GLY A 74 13.99 9.42 -32.97
CA GLY A 74 14.81 9.40 -31.77
C GLY A 74 14.20 8.51 -30.70
N ALA A 75 14.99 7.59 -30.13
CA ALA A 75 14.54 6.69 -29.08
C ALA A 75 14.58 7.37 -27.71
N HIS A 76 13.48 7.31 -26.98
CA HIS A 76 13.30 7.84 -25.64
C HIS A 76 12.82 6.75 -24.69
N SER A 77 13.13 6.91 -23.42
CA SER A 77 12.72 6.01 -22.35
C SER A 77 12.15 6.81 -21.20
N TYR A 78 11.00 6.37 -20.69
CA TYR A 78 10.33 7.00 -19.55
C TYR A 78 10.04 5.96 -18.48
N GLN A 79 10.53 6.21 -17.26
CA GLN A 79 10.21 5.39 -16.10
C GLN A 79 8.78 5.70 -15.62
N ALA A 80 7.81 4.95 -16.12
CA ALA A 80 6.40 5.15 -15.77
C ALA A 80 6.10 4.75 -14.32
N ILE A 81 6.71 3.65 -13.88
CA ILE A 81 6.63 3.17 -12.50
C ILE A 81 8.06 2.90 -12.06
N PRO A 82 8.62 3.66 -11.11
CA PRO A 82 9.93 3.32 -10.57
C PRO A 82 9.85 2.03 -9.77
N GLY A 83 10.98 1.34 -9.63
CA GLY A 83 11.17 0.30 -8.61
C GLY A 83 11.09 0.88 -7.20
N TRP A 84 11.61 0.16 -6.21
CA TRP A 84 11.56 0.60 -4.81
C TRP A 84 12.32 1.91 -4.62
N GLN A 85 11.66 2.89 -4.00
CA GLN A 85 12.25 4.20 -3.68
C GLN A 85 12.22 4.45 -2.18
N LYS A 86 13.19 5.19 -1.68
CA LYS A 86 13.22 5.65 -0.29
C LYS A 86 12.74 7.10 -0.25
N ASN A 87 11.69 7.39 0.51
CA ASN A 87 11.18 8.75 0.63
C ASN A 87 12.06 9.62 1.55
N ALA A 88 11.74 10.91 1.68
CA ALA A 88 12.49 11.85 2.52
C ALA A 88 12.46 11.50 4.03
N ALA A 89 11.50 10.70 4.48
CA ALA A 89 11.43 10.17 5.84
C ALA A 89 12.23 8.87 6.03
N GLY A 90 12.93 8.41 4.98
CA GLY A 90 13.74 7.20 5.00
C GLY A 90 12.93 5.90 4.89
N LEU A 91 11.66 5.95 4.52
CA LEU A 91 10.81 4.77 4.39
C LEU A 91 10.79 4.26 2.95
N PRO A 92 10.91 2.93 2.73
CA PRO A 92 10.78 2.34 1.41
C PRO A 92 9.32 2.43 0.93
N PHE A 93 9.13 2.74 -0.34
CA PHE A 93 7.84 2.83 -1.00
C PHE A 93 7.93 2.34 -2.44
N HIS A 94 6.91 1.62 -2.89
CA HIS A 94 6.74 1.19 -4.26
C HIS A 94 5.28 1.37 -4.70
N PRO A 95 4.98 1.89 -5.91
CA PRO A 95 3.60 2.13 -6.33
C PRO A 95 2.68 0.88 -6.28
N PHE A 96 3.22 -0.31 -6.57
CA PHE A 96 2.47 -1.58 -6.46
C PHE A 96 2.26 -2.09 -5.03
N TYR A 97 3.20 -1.84 -4.11
CA TYR A 97 3.22 -2.49 -2.80
C TYR A 97 3.00 -1.51 -1.63
N GLY A 98 2.90 -0.21 -1.91
CA GLY A 98 2.94 0.82 -0.88
C GLY A 98 4.25 0.76 -0.09
N PHE A 99 4.16 0.71 1.23
CA PHE A 99 5.32 0.53 2.11
C PHE A 99 5.77 -0.94 2.24
N GLY A 100 5.01 -1.88 1.65
CA GLY A 100 5.31 -3.31 1.67
C GLY A 100 4.17 -4.16 2.22
N LEU A 101 4.46 -5.46 2.34
CA LEU A 101 3.54 -6.45 2.90
C LEU A 101 3.43 -6.29 4.41
N ILE A 102 2.20 -6.38 4.94
CA ILE A 102 1.94 -6.32 6.38
C ILE A 102 2.75 -7.40 7.12
N ASN A 103 3.43 -6.98 8.19
CA ASN A 103 4.09 -7.87 9.14
C ASN A 103 3.34 -7.79 10.47
N ILE A 104 2.44 -8.74 10.69
CA ILE A 104 1.54 -8.68 11.85
C ILE A 104 2.30 -8.86 13.16
N ASP A 105 3.28 -9.75 13.20
CA ASP A 105 4.07 -10.03 14.40
C ASP A 105 4.82 -8.78 14.86
N LYS A 106 5.56 -8.13 13.94
CA LYS A 106 6.27 -6.88 14.25
C LYS A 106 5.31 -5.73 14.56
N ALA A 107 4.13 -5.70 13.93
CA ALA A 107 3.14 -4.66 14.19
C ALA A 107 2.55 -4.79 15.61
N VAL A 108 2.18 -6.00 16.03
CA VAL A 108 1.68 -6.29 17.37
C VAL A 108 2.76 -6.03 18.42
N GLU A 109 3.98 -6.52 18.19
CA GLU A 109 5.13 -6.24 19.08
C GLU A 109 5.31 -4.73 19.27
N LYS A 110 5.31 -3.97 18.17
CA LYS A 110 5.43 -2.50 18.24
C LYS A 110 4.25 -1.84 18.94
N ALA A 111 3.03 -2.37 18.79
CA ALA A 111 1.82 -1.85 19.41
C ALA A 111 1.83 -2.01 20.94
N LEU A 112 2.31 -3.15 21.44
CA LEU A 112 2.41 -3.44 22.88
C LEU A 112 3.29 -2.42 23.61
N PHE A 113 4.35 -1.94 22.96
CA PHE A 113 5.29 -0.96 23.52
C PHE A 113 5.10 0.46 22.99
N TYR A 114 3.96 0.75 22.34
CA TYR A 114 3.71 2.04 21.73
C TYR A 114 3.31 3.09 22.77
N ASN A 115 4.26 3.94 23.17
CA ASN A 115 4.09 4.95 24.22
C ASN A 115 4.22 6.40 23.73
N LYS A 116 4.38 6.61 22.42
CA LYS A 116 4.50 7.93 21.79
C LYS A 116 3.50 8.07 20.65
N PRO A 117 2.26 8.48 20.94
CA PRO A 117 1.26 8.77 19.91
C PRO A 117 1.76 9.80 18.92
N LEU A 118 1.26 9.71 17.68
CA LEU A 118 1.54 10.73 16.69
C LEU A 118 1.03 12.10 17.14
N PRO A 119 1.72 13.18 16.78
CA PRO A 119 1.21 14.52 17.01
C PRO A 119 -0.12 14.74 16.27
N PRO A 120 -0.90 15.76 16.67
CA PRO A 120 -2.11 16.15 15.97
C PRO A 120 -1.92 16.25 14.46
N LEU A 121 -2.94 15.86 13.71
CA LEU A 121 -2.89 15.83 12.24
C LEU A 121 -2.60 17.24 11.70
N GLN A 122 -1.48 17.38 11.01
CA GLN A 122 -1.14 18.59 10.29
C GLN A 122 -1.74 18.54 8.89
N LYS A 123 -2.63 19.48 8.56
CA LYS A 123 -3.16 19.67 7.21
C LYS A 123 -2.33 20.75 6.53
N THR A 124 -1.41 20.36 5.66
CA THR A 124 -0.70 21.33 4.83
C THR A 124 -1.68 21.89 3.80
N ALA A 125 -1.89 23.21 3.79
CA ALA A 125 -2.62 23.87 2.71
C ALA A 125 -1.89 23.59 1.38
N GLY A 126 -2.57 22.95 0.44
CA GLY A 126 -1.98 22.68 -0.87
C GLY A 126 -1.55 23.98 -1.53
N LYS A 127 -0.35 24.01 -2.13
CA LYS A 127 -0.01 25.10 -3.06
C LYS A 127 -1.07 25.09 -4.17
N PRO A 128 -1.67 26.24 -4.53
CA PRO A 128 -2.60 26.29 -5.65
C PRO A 128 -1.93 25.72 -6.90
N TYR A 129 -2.63 24.82 -7.59
CA TYR A 129 -2.15 24.26 -8.85
C TYR A 129 -1.91 25.42 -9.83
N PRO A 130 -0.76 25.48 -10.53
CA PRO A 130 -0.57 26.51 -11.55
C PRO A 130 -1.69 26.38 -12.61
N PRO A 131 -2.21 27.51 -13.14
CA PRO A 131 -3.26 27.48 -14.16
C PRO A 131 -2.79 26.65 -15.36
N ARG A 132 -3.68 25.78 -15.85
CA ARG A 132 -3.40 24.93 -17.01
C ARG A 132 -3.11 25.84 -18.22
N PRO A 133 -1.96 25.72 -18.91
CA PRO A 133 -1.68 26.54 -20.08
C PRO A 133 -2.75 26.32 -21.16
N PRO A 134 -3.11 27.36 -21.93
CA PRO A 134 -4.14 27.25 -22.95
C PRO A 134 -3.76 26.18 -23.98
N PHE A 135 -4.72 25.31 -24.32
CA PHE A 135 -4.59 24.37 -25.43
C PHE A 135 -4.34 25.18 -26.72
N ARG A 136 -3.10 25.17 -27.22
CA ARG A 136 -2.84 25.57 -28.61
C ARG A 136 -3.47 24.50 -29.50
N ARG A 137 -4.68 24.76 -30.00
CA ARG A 137 -5.20 24.07 -31.18
C ARG A 137 -4.24 24.40 -32.33
N ARG A 138 -3.66 23.36 -32.93
CA ARG A 138 -3.04 23.45 -34.25
C ARG A 138 -4.12 23.36 -35.30
#